data_AF-A0A0K1E2U6-F1
#
_entry.id   AF-A0A0K1E2U6-F1
#
_cell.length_a   1.000
_cell.length_b   1.000
_cell.length_c   1.000
_cell.angle_alpha   90.00
_cell.angle_beta   90.00
_cell.angle_gamma   90.00
#
_symmetry.space_group_name_H-M   'P 1'
#
loop_
_entity.id
_entity.type
_entity.pdbx_description
1 polymer ?
#
loop_
_entity_poly.entity_id
_entity_poly.type
_entity_poly.pdbx_seq_one_letter_code
_entity_poly.pdbx_strand_id
1 'polypeptide(L)'
;MKKEDFYISAAPIFATYIGVSSGNEALKHTSFNTAELDETESRRLFVASLMPTPSSQFIEDKDETARQFGFALAQEEAGVERQVLVHSFLESMKAVAVAKTETKARMYESINSSLGSLFLLPLFLLFLWAIGIFDVDPTLLLGIVFGMTGGLAAVALMSSPMDVNLLRTYEWSIPLGLAAGAVAGLFYPPAAFIAFGAVAYLWLYFKDRLWWFGIRREVPPMLRSTAAMLKEGAPPDLIIGRLIGRYRVAAKIAYGYFIPSKYFVLAKAMYRAIVEAGGVAAVKAVEYIQTIIDIESSTIKKMVRQAAAYFTLFIVAVVIVAFAISSAAKQLSSAELGYMPLLAPPPYEEVKAILATAMSLIAASYITIFMAPEGIHKSALLGGIAGVALQQVLLALL
;
A
#
# COMPACT_ATOMS: atom_id res chain seq x y z
N MET A 1 -14.60 4.70 -0.78
CA MET A 1 -13.71 4.06 0.20
C MET A 1 -14.44 2.83 0.77
N LYS A 2 -13.79 1.88 1.47
CA LYS A 2 -14.56 0.84 2.19
C LYS A 2 -15.19 1.47 3.45
N LYS A 3 -16.39 1.02 3.81
CA LYS A 3 -17.14 1.52 4.98
C LYS A 3 -16.29 1.55 6.26
N GLU A 4 -15.69 0.43 6.62
CA GLU A 4 -14.81 0.32 7.79
C GLU A 4 -13.62 1.32 7.77
N ASP A 5 -12.99 1.54 6.60
CA ASP A 5 -11.89 2.51 6.47
C ASP A 5 -12.38 3.96 6.65
N PHE A 6 -13.64 4.25 6.28
CA PHE A 6 -14.27 5.54 6.53
C PHE A 6 -14.42 5.81 8.02
N TYR A 7 -15.05 4.91 8.78
CA TYR A 7 -15.31 5.11 10.21
C TYR A 7 -14.02 5.21 11.03
N ILE A 8 -12.99 4.41 10.71
CA ILE A 8 -11.64 4.55 11.33
C ILE A 8 -11.05 5.93 11.07
N SER A 9 -11.25 6.49 9.88
CA SER A 9 -10.71 7.82 9.51
C SER A 9 -11.54 8.96 10.09
N ALA A 10 -12.85 8.77 10.21
CA ALA A 10 -13.78 9.77 10.75
C ALA A 10 -13.75 9.84 12.28
N ALA A 11 -13.35 8.76 12.96
CA ALA A 11 -13.29 8.68 14.42
C ALA A 11 -12.61 9.87 15.12
N PRO A 12 -11.40 10.33 14.74
CA PRO A 12 -10.76 11.48 15.40
C PRO A 12 -11.55 12.79 15.23
N ILE A 13 -12.23 12.97 14.08
CA ILE A 13 -13.06 14.16 13.84
C ILE A 13 -14.30 14.11 14.73
N PHE A 14 -14.99 12.97 14.76
CA PHE A 14 -16.15 12.75 15.61
C PHE A 14 -15.82 12.90 17.09
N ALA A 15 -14.73 12.29 17.55
CA ALA A 15 -14.24 12.40 18.91
C ALA A 15 -13.96 13.86 19.33
N THR A 16 -13.49 14.68 18.40
CA THR A 16 -13.23 16.10 18.66
C THR A 16 -14.53 16.87 18.87
N TYR A 17 -15.57 16.60 18.09
CA TYR A 17 -16.86 17.27 18.24
C TYR A 17 -17.68 16.75 19.42
N ILE A 18 -17.79 15.44 19.63
CA ILE A 18 -18.55 14.87 20.75
C ILE A 18 -17.95 15.26 22.12
N GLY A 19 -16.67 15.64 22.14
CA GLY A 19 -16.03 16.22 23.32
C GLY A 19 -16.63 17.57 23.75
N VAL A 20 -17.31 18.29 22.86
CA VAL A 20 -17.81 19.66 23.10
C VAL A 20 -19.29 19.87 22.77
N SER A 21 -19.89 19.06 21.88
CA SER A 21 -21.28 19.17 21.42
C SER A 21 -22.10 17.92 21.77
N SER A 22 -23.40 17.97 21.49
CA SER A 22 -24.28 16.79 21.55
C SER A 22 -23.89 15.74 20.49
N GLY A 23 -24.30 14.48 20.69
CA GLY A 23 -24.05 13.40 19.72
C GLY A 23 -24.58 13.71 18.31
N ASN A 24 -25.78 14.28 18.20
CA ASN A 24 -26.40 14.66 16.93
C ASN A 24 -25.58 15.76 16.21
N GLU A 25 -25.19 16.81 16.94
CA GLU A 25 -24.35 17.87 16.37
C GLU A 25 -22.98 17.34 15.98
N ALA A 26 -22.38 16.46 16.78
CA ALA A 26 -21.10 15.85 16.49
C ALA A 26 -21.14 15.04 15.19
N LEU A 27 -22.20 14.24 14.98
CA LEU A 27 -22.42 13.52 13.72
C LEU A 27 -22.60 14.47 12.54
N LYS A 28 -23.37 15.55 12.71
CA LYS A 28 -23.60 16.56 11.68
C LYS A 28 -22.31 17.24 11.26
N HIS A 29 -21.52 17.76 12.20
CA HIS A 29 -20.23 18.39 11.92
C HIS A 29 -19.22 17.41 11.30
N THR A 30 -19.20 16.16 11.80
CA THR A 30 -18.36 15.10 11.23
C THR A 30 -18.76 14.83 9.78
N SER A 31 -20.04 14.74 9.47
CA SER A 31 -20.54 14.47 8.12
C SER A 31 -20.09 15.53 7.11
N PHE A 32 -20.12 16.82 7.48
CA PHE A 32 -19.69 17.90 6.60
C PHE A 32 -18.18 17.90 6.38
N ASN A 33 -17.41 17.57 7.40
CA ASN A 33 -15.94 17.57 7.30
C ASN A 33 -15.38 16.30 6.65
N THR A 34 -16.14 15.20 6.63
CA THR A 34 -15.71 13.92 6.05
C THR A 34 -16.22 13.69 4.62
N ALA A 35 -17.00 14.61 4.04
CA ALA A 35 -17.55 14.49 2.70
C ALA A 35 -16.50 14.25 1.60
N GLU A 36 -15.30 14.83 1.73
CA GLU A 36 -14.18 14.62 0.80
C GLU A 36 -13.52 13.24 0.95
N LEU A 37 -13.70 12.54 2.08
CA LEU A 37 -13.22 11.18 2.29
C LEU A 37 -14.12 10.16 1.60
N ASP A 38 -15.42 10.23 1.88
CA ASP A 38 -16.45 9.43 1.22
C ASP A 38 -17.82 10.10 1.34
N GLU A 39 -18.35 10.55 0.20
CA GLU A 39 -19.64 11.24 0.15
C GLU A 39 -20.80 10.34 0.62
N THR A 40 -20.74 9.04 0.32
CA THR A 40 -21.86 8.12 0.60
C THR A 40 -21.99 7.85 2.09
N GLU A 41 -20.88 7.52 2.75
CA GLU A 41 -20.89 7.29 4.20
C GLU A 41 -21.06 8.60 4.98
N SER A 42 -20.54 9.73 4.47
CA SER A 42 -20.79 11.05 5.08
C SER A 42 -22.28 11.41 5.07
N ARG A 43 -22.98 11.15 3.96
CA ARG A 43 -24.44 11.33 3.91
C ARG A 43 -25.16 10.43 4.91
N ARG A 44 -24.69 9.21 5.17
CA ARG A 44 -25.27 8.34 6.20
C ARG A 44 -25.08 8.92 7.60
N LEU A 45 -23.90 9.45 7.93
CA LEU A 45 -23.67 10.17 9.19
C LEU A 45 -24.63 11.36 9.31
N PHE A 46 -24.81 12.13 8.23
CA PHE A 46 -25.74 13.26 8.21
C PHE A 46 -27.18 12.81 8.45
N VAL A 47 -27.66 11.78 7.75
CA VAL A 47 -29.02 11.25 7.95
C VAL A 47 -29.21 10.73 9.38
N ALA A 48 -28.22 10.01 9.92
CA ALA A 48 -28.26 9.55 11.31
C ALA A 48 -28.34 10.72 12.30
N SER A 49 -27.65 11.84 12.03
CA SER A 49 -27.70 13.04 12.89
C SER A 49 -29.08 13.69 12.98
N LEU A 50 -29.98 13.39 12.04
CA LEU A 50 -31.36 13.90 12.04
C LEU A 50 -32.31 13.03 12.89
N MET A 51 -31.85 11.87 13.37
CA MET A 51 -32.65 10.97 14.18
C MET A 51 -32.65 11.40 15.66
N PRO A 52 -33.75 11.17 16.40
CA PRO A 52 -33.79 11.46 17.83
C PRO A 52 -32.83 10.60 18.66
N THR A 53 -32.61 9.35 18.26
CA THR A 53 -31.75 8.35 18.92
C THR A 53 -30.83 7.68 17.90
N PRO A 54 -29.78 8.40 17.43
CA PRO A 54 -28.89 7.89 16.39
C PRO A 54 -28.13 6.62 16.82
N SER A 55 -27.93 6.42 18.12
CA SER A 55 -27.20 5.27 18.69
C SER A 55 -27.76 3.93 18.19
N SER A 56 -29.09 3.77 18.20
CA SER A 56 -29.81 2.56 17.78
C SER A 56 -29.44 2.10 16.36
N GLN A 57 -29.38 3.03 15.40
CA GLN A 57 -29.07 2.74 14.01
C GLN A 57 -27.65 2.17 13.83
N PHE A 58 -26.71 2.65 14.62
CA PHE A 58 -25.31 2.22 14.55
C PHE A 58 -25.06 0.92 15.34
N ILE A 59 -25.76 0.70 16.46
CA ILE A 59 -25.61 -0.52 17.27
C ILE A 59 -26.08 -1.77 16.50
N GLU A 60 -27.14 -1.63 15.71
CA GLU A 60 -27.66 -2.70 14.85
C GLU A 60 -26.83 -2.94 13.58
N ASP A 61 -25.79 -2.12 13.34
CA ASP A 61 -24.94 -2.25 12.17
C ASP A 61 -24.11 -3.54 12.20
N LYS A 62 -23.90 -4.12 11.02
CA LYS A 62 -23.04 -5.29 10.85
C LYS A 62 -21.57 -4.95 10.98
N ASP A 63 -21.19 -3.70 10.69
CA ASP A 63 -19.82 -3.22 10.77
C ASP A 63 -19.46 -2.82 12.21
N GLU A 64 -18.46 -3.49 12.79
CA GLU A 64 -17.98 -3.21 14.14
C GLU A 64 -17.53 -1.76 14.32
N THR A 65 -16.91 -1.16 13.28
CA THR A 65 -16.46 0.24 13.37
C THR A 65 -17.63 1.22 13.45
N ALA A 66 -18.75 0.92 12.80
CA ALA A 66 -19.97 1.71 12.91
C ALA A 66 -20.62 1.51 14.28
N ARG A 67 -20.62 0.28 14.82
CA ARG A 67 -21.12 0.00 16.18
C ARG A 67 -20.41 0.81 17.27
N GLN A 68 -19.10 1.03 17.13
CA GLN A 68 -18.35 1.86 18.08
C GLN A 68 -18.85 3.32 18.13
N PHE A 69 -19.32 3.87 17.01
CA PHE A 69 -20.01 5.17 17.01
C PHE A 69 -21.35 5.08 17.74
N GLY A 70 -22.11 4.00 17.54
CA GLY A 70 -23.35 3.72 18.26
C GLY A 70 -23.15 3.63 19.77
N PHE A 71 -22.11 2.95 20.24
CA PHE A 71 -21.77 2.86 21.66
C PHE A 71 -21.35 4.21 22.24
N ALA A 72 -20.56 5.00 21.50
CA ALA A 72 -20.20 6.35 21.94
C ALA A 72 -21.44 7.26 22.05
N LEU A 73 -22.36 7.21 21.09
CA LEU A 73 -23.62 7.96 21.13
C LEU A 73 -24.51 7.50 22.29
N ALA A 74 -24.63 6.19 22.51
CA ALA A 74 -25.40 5.66 23.64
C ALA A 74 -24.81 6.07 25.00
N GLN A 75 -23.48 6.15 25.12
CA GLN A 75 -22.82 6.66 26.33
C GLN A 75 -23.08 8.15 26.55
N GLU A 76 -23.13 8.94 25.47
CA GLU A 76 -23.48 10.36 25.55
C GLU A 76 -24.94 10.55 25.97
N GLU A 77 -25.86 9.81 25.35
CA GLU A 77 -27.28 9.77 25.67
C GLU A 77 -27.53 9.34 27.13
N ALA A 78 -26.67 8.47 27.67
CA ALA A 78 -26.68 8.02 29.07
C ALA A 78 -26.02 9.02 30.05
N GLY A 79 -25.45 10.13 29.57
CA GLY A 79 -24.87 11.18 30.40
C GLY A 79 -23.46 10.90 30.91
N VAL A 80 -22.69 10.03 30.24
CA VAL A 80 -21.29 9.76 30.58
C VAL A 80 -20.43 11.02 30.37
N GLU A 81 -19.45 11.24 31.24
CA GLU A 81 -18.53 12.37 31.13
C GLU A 81 -17.80 12.36 29.77
N ARG A 82 -17.82 13.50 29.07
CA ARG A 82 -17.30 13.64 27.70
C ARG A 82 -15.83 13.25 27.55
N GLN A 83 -15.00 13.53 28.57
CA GLN A 83 -13.57 13.15 28.52
C GLN A 83 -13.38 11.63 28.55
N VAL A 84 -14.16 10.95 29.40
CA VAL A 84 -14.16 9.48 29.51
C VAL A 84 -14.69 8.86 28.22
N LEU A 85 -15.78 9.42 27.68
CA LEU A 85 -16.39 9.00 26.43
C LEU A 85 -15.40 9.09 25.26
N VAL A 86 -14.77 10.25 25.06
CA VAL A 86 -13.80 10.47 23.98
C VAL A 86 -12.62 9.51 24.11
N HIS A 87 -12.10 9.31 25.32
CA HIS A 87 -11.00 8.39 25.55
C HIS A 87 -11.38 6.93 25.25
N SER A 88 -12.50 6.48 25.81
CA SER A 88 -13.02 5.12 25.63
C SER A 88 -13.30 4.81 24.17
N PHE A 89 -13.96 5.74 23.46
CA PHE A 89 -14.26 5.61 22.04
C PHE A 89 -12.98 5.52 21.19
N LEU A 90 -12.02 6.41 21.39
CA LEU A 90 -10.78 6.41 20.61
C LEU A 90 -9.90 5.18 20.87
N GLU A 91 -9.83 4.69 22.12
CA GLU A 91 -9.11 3.45 22.42
C GLU A 91 -9.80 2.23 21.81
N SER A 92 -11.14 2.19 21.83
CA SER A 92 -11.91 1.11 21.20
C SER A 92 -11.75 1.11 19.68
N MET A 93 -11.86 2.29 19.05
CA MET A 93 -11.59 2.46 17.62
C MET A 93 -10.14 2.14 17.25
N LYS A 94 -9.19 2.40 18.16
CA LYS A 94 -7.77 2.10 17.94
C LYS A 94 -7.54 0.61 17.98
N ALA A 95 -8.16 -0.12 18.90
CA ALA A 95 -8.09 -1.58 18.94
C ALA A 95 -8.61 -2.22 17.64
N VAL A 96 -9.72 -1.71 17.10
CA VAL A 96 -10.26 -2.17 15.81
C VAL A 96 -9.30 -1.84 14.65
N ALA A 97 -8.76 -0.62 14.60
CA ALA A 97 -7.79 -0.22 13.59
C ALA A 97 -6.51 -1.07 13.64
N VAL A 98 -5.99 -1.35 14.84
CA VAL A 98 -4.84 -2.24 15.07
C VAL A 98 -5.16 -3.63 14.51
N ALA A 99 -6.26 -4.25 14.94
CA ALA A 99 -6.66 -5.59 14.52
C ALA A 99 -6.79 -5.68 12.99
N LYS A 100 -7.33 -4.64 12.35
CA LYS A 100 -7.40 -4.55 10.88
C LYS A 100 -6.02 -4.48 10.23
N THR A 101 -5.13 -3.61 10.73
CA THR A 101 -3.77 -3.49 10.19
C THR A 101 -2.99 -4.80 10.36
N GLU A 102 -3.14 -5.48 11.49
CA GLU A 102 -2.56 -6.80 11.74
C GLU A 102 -3.15 -7.86 10.82
N THR A 103 -4.46 -7.85 10.57
CA THR A 103 -5.10 -8.79 9.65
C THR A 103 -4.58 -8.61 8.23
N LYS A 104 -4.42 -7.36 7.77
CA LYS A 104 -3.75 -7.07 6.49
C LYS A 104 -2.31 -7.53 6.49
N ALA A 105 -1.58 -7.35 7.60
CA ALA A 105 -0.22 -7.83 7.75
C ALA A 105 -0.11 -9.35 7.61
N ARG A 106 -0.98 -10.09 8.31
CA ARG A 106 -1.04 -11.56 8.23
C ARG A 106 -1.48 -12.05 6.86
N MET A 107 -2.43 -11.37 6.22
CA MET A 107 -2.86 -11.68 4.85
C MET A 107 -1.69 -11.54 3.89
N TYR A 108 -0.89 -10.50 4.03
CA TYR A 108 0.31 -10.29 3.23
C TYR A 108 1.42 -11.30 3.54
N GLU A 109 1.66 -11.64 4.81
CA GLU A 109 2.58 -12.71 5.20
C GLU A 109 2.17 -14.06 4.58
N SER A 110 0.86 -14.37 4.61
CA SER A 110 0.28 -15.55 3.96
C SER A 110 0.48 -15.53 2.45
N ILE A 111 0.14 -14.42 1.78
CA ILE A 111 0.37 -14.22 0.35
C ILE A 111 1.86 -14.40 0.02
N ASN A 112 2.76 -13.86 0.83
CA ASN A 112 4.20 -14.01 0.64
C ASN A 112 4.66 -15.47 0.75
N SER A 113 4.18 -16.19 1.76
CA SER A 113 4.47 -17.61 1.92
C SER A 113 3.94 -18.45 0.76
N SER A 114 2.71 -18.19 0.29
CA SER A 114 2.13 -18.85 -0.87
C SER A 114 2.85 -18.49 -2.16
N LEU A 115 3.36 -17.26 -2.27
CA LEU A 115 4.13 -16.82 -3.43
C LEU A 115 5.45 -17.55 -3.54
N GLY A 116 6.15 -17.78 -2.42
CA GLY A 116 7.39 -18.56 -2.41
C GLY A 116 7.23 -19.95 -3.04
N SER A 117 6.11 -20.64 -2.80
CA SER A 117 5.84 -21.95 -3.42
C SER A 117 5.38 -21.83 -4.88
N LEU A 118 4.58 -20.82 -5.21
CA LEU A 118 4.11 -20.60 -6.58
C LEU A 118 5.23 -20.19 -7.53
N PHE A 119 6.27 -19.48 -7.06
CA PHE A 119 7.43 -19.12 -7.88
C PHE A 119 8.31 -20.32 -8.25
N LEU A 120 8.21 -21.44 -7.54
CA LEU A 120 8.90 -22.69 -7.89
C LEU A 120 8.21 -23.44 -9.03
N LEU A 121 6.92 -23.22 -9.28
CA LEU A 121 6.18 -23.92 -10.32
C LEU A 121 6.68 -23.57 -11.73
N PRO A 122 6.87 -22.28 -12.09
CA PRO A 122 7.53 -21.93 -13.35
C PRO A 122 8.95 -22.47 -13.50
N LEU A 123 9.71 -22.49 -12.41
CA LEU A 123 11.05 -23.08 -12.34
C LEU A 123 11.03 -24.56 -12.69
N PHE A 124 10.05 -25.30 -12.14
CA PHE A 124 9.86 -26.72 -12.43
C PHE A 124 9.46 -26.95 -13.90
N LEU A 125 8.57 -26.11 -14.46
CA LEU A 125 8.20 -26.21 -15.87
C LEU A 125 9.40 -25.92 -16.79
N LEU A 126 10.22 -24.93 -16.46
CA LEU A 126 11.47 -24.64 -17.18
C LEU A 126 12.47 -25.78 -17.09
N PHE A 127 12.56 -26.49 -15.96
CA PHE A 127 13.39 -27.69 -15.83
C PHE A 127 12.91 -28.83 -16.73
N LEU A 128 11.61 -29.12 -16.74
CA LEU A 128 11.04 -30.16 -17.61
C LEU A 128 11.25 -29.83 -19.10
N TRP A 129 11.12 -28.56 -19.47
CA TRP A 129 11.46 -28.07 -20.81
C TRP A 129 12.97 -28.21 -21.11
N ALA A 130 13.85 -27.81 -20.20
CA ALA A 130 15.30 -27.88 -20.38
C ALA A 130 15.83 -29.31 -20.54
N ILE A 131 15.16 -30.31 -19.95
CA ILE A 131 15.48 -31.73 -20.11
C ILE A 131 14.86 -32.32 -21.40
N GLY A 132 13.94 -31.60 -22.04
CA GLY A 132 13.31 -32.03 -23.29
C GLY A 132 12.11 -32.95 -23.09
N ILE A 133 11.44 -32.89 -21.94
CA ILE A 133 10.20 -33.64 -21.65
C ILE A 133 9.00 -32.97 -22.35
N PHE A 134 9.07 -31.65 -22.55
CA PHE A 134 8.04 -30.86 -23.23
C PHE A 134 8.61 -30.09 -24.41
N ASP A 135 7.94 -30.20 -25.55
CA ASP A 135 8.17 -29.37 -26.75
C ASP A 135 7.17 -28.21 -26.76
N VAL A 136 7.36 -27.27 -25.84
CA VAL A 136 6.51 -26.09 -25.67
C VAL A 136 7.35 -24.85 -25.92
N ASP A 137 6.79 -23.88 -26.65
CA ASP A 137 7.42 -22.60 -26.89
C ASP A 137 7.82 -21.91 -25.56
N PRO A 138 9.09 -21.56 -25.36
CA PRO A 138 9.58 -20.87 -24.16
C PRO A 138 8.81 -19.57 -23.84
N THR A 139 8.26 -18.91 -24.86
CA THR A 139 7.46 -17.69 -24.67
C THR A 139 6.16 -17.96 -23.91
N LEU A 140 5.56 -19.14 -24.06
CA LEU A 140 4.36 -19.55 -23.31
C LEU A 140 4.69 -19.81 -21.85
N LEU A 141 5.85 -20.41 -21.57
CA LEU A 141 6.34 -20.61 -20.20
C LEU A 141 6.57 -19.27 -19.50
N LEU A 142 7.23 -18.32 -20.19
CA LEU A 142 7.39 -16.95 -19.71
C LEU A 142 6.03 -16.24 -19.52
N GLY A 143 5.08 -16.45 -20.43
CA GLY A 143 3.72 -15.92 -20.35
C GLY A 143 2.96 -16.40 -19.10
N ILE A 144 3.09 -17.68 -18.73
CA ILE A 144 2.51 -18.24 -17.51
C ILE A 144 3.16 -17.60 -16.27
N VAL A 145 4.48 -17.43 -16.27
CA VAL A 145 5.22 -16.75 -15.19
C VAL A 145 4.67 -15.34 -15.01
N PHE A 146 4.57 -14.57 -16.10
CA PHE A 146 4.05 -13.20 -16.07
C PHE A 146 2.58 -13.14 -15.65
N GLY A 147 1.73 -14.04 -16.16
CA GLY A 147 0.31 -14.09 -15.83
C GLY A 147 0.07 -14.35 -14.34
N MET A 148 0.73 -15.37 -13.78
CA MET A 148 0.66 -15.67 -12.35
C MET A 148 1.19 -14.51 -11.50
N THR A 149 2.33 -13.95 -11.90
CA THR A 149 2.98 -12.86 -11.18
C THR A 149 2.15 -11.57 -11.22
N GLY A 150 1.53 -11.25 -12.36
CA GLY A 150 0.64 -10.10 -12.53
C GLY A 150 -0.66 -10.24 -11.72
N GLY A 151 -1.27 -11.43 -11.72
CA GLY A 151 -2.45 -11.70 -10.88
C GLY A 151 -2.14 -11.52 -9.39
N LEU A 152 -0.97 -11.98 -8.95
CA LEU A 152 -0.54 -11.86 -7.56
C LEU A 152 -0.11 -10.42 -7.20
N ALA A 153 0.48 -9.69 -8.14
CA ALA A 153 0.74 -8.26 -8.01
C ALA A 153 -0.55 -7.48 -7.73
N ALA A 154 -1.64 -7.80 -8.45
CA ALA A 154 -2.93 -7.18 -8.24
C ALA A 154 -3.45 -7.45 -6.81
N VAL A 155 -3.38 -8.70 -6.34
CA VAL A 155 -3.81 -9.07 -4.98
C VAL A 155 -2.95 -8.38 -3.90
N ALA A 156 -1.64 -8.31 -4.08
CA ALA A 156 -0.72 -7.62 -3.18
C ALA A 156 -1.00 -6.11 -3.13
N LEU A 157 -1.26 -5.49 -4.28
CA LEU A 157 -1.63 -4.07 -4.36
C LEU A 157 -2.98 -3.79 -3.71
N MET A 158 -3.97 -4.67 -3.88
CA MET A 158 -5.29 -4.55 -3.26
C MET A 158 -5.27 -4.76 -1.74
N SER A 159 -4.32 -5.55 -1.22
CA SER A 159 -4.15 -5.79 0.22
C SER A 159 -3.22 -4.77 0.90
N SER A 160 -2.45 -4.00 0.13
CA SER A 160 -1.52 -3.00 0.65
C SER A 160 -2.24 -1.80 1.30
N PRO A 161 -1.77 -1.30 2.46
CA PRO A 161 -2.24 -0.06 3.05
C PRO A 161 -1.71 1.15 2.24
N MET A 162 -2.41 1.49 1.16
CA MET A 162 -2.11 2.64 0.31
C MET A 162 -2.81 3.90 0.85
N ASP A 163 -2.03 4.96 1.11
CA ASP A 163 -2.56 6.29 1.46
C ASP A 163 -3.10 7.04 0.24
N VAL A 164 -2.40 6.92 -0.89
CA VAL A 164 -2.69 7.69 -2.10
C VAL A 164 -3.40 6.83 -3.14
N ASN A 165 -4.40 7.41 -3.83
CA ASN A 165 -5.07 6.71 -4.91
C ASN A 165 -4.12 6.55 -6.10
N LEU A 166 -3.76 5.30 -6.43
CA LEU A 166 -2.79 4.98 -7.48
C LEU A 166 -3.16 5.57 -8.85
N LEU A 167 -4.41 5.44 -9.28
CA LEU A 167 -4.84 5.90 -10.60
C LEU A 167 -4.72 7.42 -10.73
N ARG A 168 -5.14 8.15 -9.69
CA ARG A 168 -5.07 9.63 -9.68
C ARG A 168 -3.66 10.16 -9.45
N THR A 169 -2.81 9.38 -8.79
CA THR A 169 -1.43 9.80 -8.48
C THR A 169 -0.53 9.64 -9.68
N TYR A 170 -0.57 8.47 -10.30
CA TYR A 170 0.31 8.09 -11.39
C TYR A 170 -0.24 8.56 -12.75
N GLU A 171 -1.56 8.67 -12.94
CA GLU A 171 -2.19 9.13 -14.20
C GLU A 171 -1.55 8.45 -15.44
N TRP A 172 -1.06 9.26 -16.39
CA TRP A 172 -0.40 8.83 -17.61
C TRP A 172 0.95 8.14 -17.39
N SER A 173 1.52 8.22 -16.19
CA SER A 173 2.78 7.53 -15.91
C SER A 173 2.63 6.01 -15.94
N ILE A 174 1.41 5.47 -15.68
CA ILE A 174 1.15 4.04 -15.81
C ILE A 174 1.20 3.62 -17.29
N PRO A 175 0.36 4.16 -18.21
CA PRO A 175 0.40 3.76 -19.61
C PRO A 175 1.73 4.13 -20.28
N LEU A 176 2.32 5.29 -19.98
CA LEU A 176 3.65 5.66 -20.52
C LEU A 176 4.75 4.74 -19.99
N GLY A 177 4.71 4.42 -18.69
CA GLY A 177 5.64 3.47 -18.10
C GLY A 177 5.49 2.07 -18.69
N LEU A 178 4.26 1.60 -18.93
CA LEU A 178 4.00 0.31 -19.56
C LEU A 178 4.50 0.29 -21.01
N ALA A 179 4.29 1.36 -21.77
CA ALA A 179 4.81 1.48 -23.13
C ALA A 179 6.35 1.47 -23.15
N ALA A 180 6.99 2.26 -22.26
CA ALA A 180 8.44 2.27 -22.13
C ALA A 180 8.99 0.91 -21.67
N GLY A 181 8.30 0.26 -20.73
CA GLY A 181 8.62 -1.09 -20.26
C GLY A 181 8.48 -2.13 -21.37
N ALA A 182 7.44 -2.05 -22.20
CA ALA A 182 7.24 -2.93 -23.34
C ALA A 182 8.36 -2.75 -24.38
N VAL A 183 8.69 -1.51 -24.75
CA VAL A 183 9.79 -1.22 -25.69
C VAL A 183 11.12 -1.73 -25.13
N ALA A 184 11.45 -1.41 -23.88
CA ALA A 184 12.67 -1.90 -23.25
C ALA A 184 12.69 -3.44 -23.15
N GLY A 185 11.54 -4.03 -22.85
CA GLY A 185 11.37 -5.48 -22.72
C GLY A 185 11.57 -6.26 -24.02
N LEU A 186 11.27 -5.64 -25.18
CA LEU A 186 11.54 -6.24 -26.49
C LEU A 186 13.04 -6.44 -26.75
N PHE A 187 13.89 -5.53 -26.25
CA PHE A 187 15.34 -5.61 -26.46
C PHE A 187 16.06 -6.30 -25.29
N TYR A 188 15.61 -6.05 -24.06
CA TYR A 188 16.20 -6.61 -22.85
C TYR A 188 15.11 -6.77 -21.78
N PRO A 189 14.50 -7.97 -21.65
CA PRO A 189 13.31 -8.19 -20.81
C PRO A 189 13.46 -7.67 -19.37
N PRO A 190 14.61 -7.83 -18.70
CA PRO A 190 14.77 -7.32 -17.33
C PRO A 190 14.85 -5.79 -17.19
N ALA A 191 15.19 -5.05 -18.26
CA ALA A 191 15.15 -3.59 -18.23
C ALA A 191 13.72 -3.03 -18.26
N ALA A 192 12.71 -3.84 -18.57
CA ALA A 192 11.31 -3.40 -18.60
C ALA A 192 10.89 -2.73 -17.28
N PHE A 193 11.31 -3.30 -16.14
CA PHE A 193 11.02 -2.78 -14.80
C PHE A 193 11.74 -1.47 -14.51
N ILE A 194 13.00 -1.34 -14.93
CA ILE A 194 13.79 -0.11 -14.80
C ILE A 194 13.14 1.00 -15.64
N ALA A 195 12.80 0.71 -16.89
CA ALA A 195 12.18 1.67 -17.80
C ALA A 195 10.83 2.16 -17.27
N PHE A 196 9.97 1.23 -16.83
CA PHE A 196 8.69 1.57 -16.20
C PHE A 196 8.89 2.43 -14.94
N GLY A 197 9.78 2.00 -14.04
CA GLY A 197 10.05 2.69 -12.78
C GLY A 197 10.65 4.08 -12.98
N ALA A 198 11.54 4.24 -13.95
CA ALA A 198 12.17 5.52 -14.30
C ALA A 198 11.16 6.51 -14.88
N VAL A 199 10.30 6.06 -15.82
CA VAL A 199 9.23 6.91 -16.38
C VAL A 199 8.25 7.32 -15.30
N ALA A 200 7.82 6.38 -14.45
CA ALA A 200 6.93 6.68 -13.32
C ALA A 200 7.57 7.66 -12.33
N TYR A 201 8.85 7.49 -12.00
CA TYR A 201 9.58 8.39 -11.12
C TYR A 201 9.72 9.80 -11.71
N LEU A 202 10.17 9.90 -12.97
CA LEU A 202 10.34 11.18 -13.66
C LEU A 202 9.02 11.93 -13.79
N TRP A 203 7.93 11.23 -14.13
CA TRP A 203 6.60 11.83 -14.17
C TRP A 203 6.20 12.44 -12.83
N LEU A 204 6.36 11.68 -11.73
CA LEU A 204 6.05 12.16 -10.39
C LEU A 204 6.99 13.30 -9.95
N TYR A 205 8.24 13.29 -10.39
CA TYR A 205 9.21 14.35 -10.13
C TYR A 205 8.80 15.65 -10.82
N PHE A 206 8.56 15.61 -12.14
CA PHE A 206 8.17 16.78 -12.94
C PHE A 206 6.80 17.35 -12.53
N LYS A 207 5.90 16.51 -12.02
CA LYS A 207 4.60 16.96 -11.50
C LYS A 207 4.64 17.35 -10.01
N ASP A 208 5.79 17.29 -9.35
CA ASP A 208 5.98 17.59 -7.93
C ASP A 208 4.99 16.81 -7.04
N ARG A 209 4.84 15.52 -7.33
CA ARG A 209 3.95 14.56 -6.64
C ARG A 209 4.69 13.58 -5.74
N LEU A 210 6.02 13.50 -5.84
CA LEU A 210 6.83 12.59 -5.02
C LEU A 210 6.64 12.84 -3.51
N TRP A 211 6.41 14.10 -3.11
CA TRP A 211 6.19 14.44 -1.71
C TRP A 211 4.84 13.92 -1.17
N TRP A 212 3.87 13.57 -2.03
CA TRP A 212 2.56 13.06 -1.59
C TRP A 212 2.70 11.79 -0.75
N PHE A 213 3.69 10.95 -1.06
CA PHE A 213 4.02 9.75 -0.27
C PHE A 213 4.58 10.06 1.13
N GLY A 214 4.96 11.32 1.38
CA GLY A 214 5.45 11.84 2.65
C GLY A 214 4.40 12.52 3.52
N ILE A 215 3.18 12.74 3.02
CA ILE A 215 2.12 13.52 3.69
C ILE A 215 1.87 13.03 5.12
N ARG A 216 1.73 11.70 5.30
CA ARG A 216 1.51 11.07 6.60
C ARG A 216 2.51 11.47 7.70
N ARG A 217 3.74 11.88 7.33
CA ARG A 217 4.77 12.30 8.30
C ARG A 217 4.56 13.73 8.80
N GLU A 218 4.00 14.60 7.97
CA GLU A 218 3.75 16.01 8.31
C GLU A 218 2.43 16.21 9.05
N VAL A 219 1.44 15.32 8.83
CA VAL A 219 0.08 15.48 9.36
C VAL A 219 0.01 15.55 10.90
N PRO A 220 0.53 14.57 11.68
CA PRO A 220 0.41 14.65 13.13
C PRO A 220 1.16 15.85 13.75
N PRO A 221 2.42 16.16 13.38
CA PRO A 221 3.11 17.35 13.87
C PRO A 221 2.36 18.65 13.57
N MET A 222 1.82 18.79 12.35
CA MET A 222 1.03 19.94 11.96
C MET A 222 -0.19 20.08 12.87
N LEU A 223 -1.01 19.03 13.02
CA LEU A 223 -2.22 19.07 13.83
C LEU A 223 -1.94 19.32 15.32
N ARG A 224 -0.85 18.74 15.87
CA ARG A 224 -0.41 19.03 17.25
C ARG A 224 -0.06 20.50 17.42
N SER A 225 0.68 21.08 16.45
CA SER A 225 1.02 22.50 16.50
C SER A 225 -0.22 23.39 16.36
N THR A 226 -1.20 23.02 15.54
CA THR A 226 -2.50 23.71 15.46
C THR A 226 -3.20 23.70 16.82
N ALA A 227 -3.34 22.52 17.43
CA ALA A 227 -4.02 22.37 18.72
C ALA A 227 -3.31 23.13 19.85
N ALA A 228 -1.97 23.11 19.87
CA ALA A 228 -1.17 23.85 20.85
C ALA A 228 -1.33 25.37 20.69
N MET A 229 -1.19 25.90 19.48
CA MET A 229 -1.34 27.34 19.23
C MET A 229 -2.77 27.83 19.53
N LEU A 230 -3.78 27.01 19.24
CA LEU A 230 -5.17 27.34 19.58
C LEU A 230 -5.42 27.31 21.10
N LYS A 231 -4.79 26.36 21.82
CA LYS A 231 -4.81 26.33 23.30
C LYS A 231 -4.14 27.57 23.91
N GLU A 232 -3.11 28.10 23.25
CA GLU A 232 -2.45 29.36 23.62
C GLU A 232 -3.26 30.61 23.23
N GLY A 233 -4.44 30.46 22.60
CA GLY A 233 -5.32 31.57 22.24
C GLY A 233 -4.97 32.28 20.93
N ALA A 234 -4.11 31.69 20.09
CA ALA A 234 -3.81 32.27 18.78
C ALA A 234 -5.04 32.22 17.85
N PRO A 235 -5.35 33.30 17.10
CA PRO A 235 -6.46 33.29 16.16
C PRO A 235 -6.17 32.35 14.97
N PRO A 236 -7.18 31.68 14.40
CA PRO A 236 -7.00 30.68 13.34
C PRO A 236 -6.21 31.18 12.11
N ASP A 237 -6.41 32.44 11.71
CA ASP A 237 -5.72 33.04 10.56
C ASP A 237 -4.21 33.17 10.79
N LEU A 238 -3.80 33.41 12.04
CA LEU A 238 -2.40 33.49 12.43
C LEU A 238 -1.78 32.09 12.57
N ILE A 239 -2.57 31.10 13.00
CA ILE A 239 -2.16 29.71 13.07
C ILE A 239 -1.81 29.20 11.67
N ILE A 240 -2.71 29.36 10.69
CA ILE A 240 -2.44 28.88 9.33
C ILE A 240 -1.23 29.61 8.72
N GLY A 241 -1.10 30.92 8.91
CA GLY A 241 0.07 31.69 8.46
C GLY A 241 1.40 31.13 8.98
N ARG A 242 1.47 30.77 10.27
CA ARG A 242 2.67 30.15 10.88
C ARG A 242 2.90 28.72 10.38
N LEU A 243 1.84 27.95 10.16
CA LEU A 243 1.94 26.56 9.71
C LEU A 243 2.40 26.47 8.25
N ILE A 244 1.96 27.37 7.37
CA ILE A 244 2.32 27.40 5.95
C ILE A 244 3.85 27.47 5.76
N GLY A 245 4.56 28.21 6.61
CA GLY A 245 6.01 28.32 6.55
C GLY A 245 6.78 27.08 7.00
N ARG A 246 6.13 26.16 7.74
CA ARG A 246 6.78 24.98 8.33
C ARG A 246 6.32 23.66 7.74
N TYR A 247 5.08 23.57 7.30
CA TYR A 247 4.45 22.34 6.81
C TYR A 247 3.89 22.55 5.40
N ARG A 248 4.33 21.73 4.45
CA ARG A 248 3.88 21.79 3.08
C ARG A 248 2.42 21.38 2.97
N VAL A 249 1.97 20.44 3.82
CA VAL A 249 0.55 20.08 3.97
C VAL A 249 -0.31 21.30 4.32
N ALA A 250 0.11 22.11 5.32
CA ALA A 250 -0.63 23.30 5.73
C ALA A 250 -0.72 24.33 4.60
N ALA A 251 0.38 24.55 3.87
CA ALA A 251 0.39 25.39 2.68
C ALA A 251 -0.66 24.94 1.66
N LYS A 252 -0.69 23.65 1.33
CA LYS A 252 -1.61 23.11 0.32
C LYS A 252 -3.07 23.14 0.80
N ILE A 253 -3.33 22.97 2.09
CA ILE A 253 -4.66 23.15 2.68
C ILE A 253 -5.12 24.61 2.56
N ALA A 254 -4.26 25.57 2.92
CA ALA A 254 -4.56 27.00 2.87
C ALA A 254 -4.90 27.48 1.45
N TYR A 255 -4.18 26.99 0.45
CA TYR A 255 -4.41 27.32 -0.97
C TYR A 255 -5.56 26.50 -1.61
N GLY A 256 -6.26 25.65 -0.86
CA GLY A 256 -7.41 24.89 -1.38
C GLY A 256 -7.05 23.80 -2.39
N TYR A 257 -5.83 23.26 -2.35
CA TYR A 257 -5.45 22.17 -3.25
C TYR A 257 -6.22 20.89 -2.94
N PHE A 258 -6.57 20.14 -3.99
CA PHE A 258 -7.06 18.77 -3.87
C PHE A 258 -5.92 17.79 -4.10
N ILE A 259 -5.63 16.96 -3.10
CA ILE A 259 -4.61 15.90 -3.18
C ILE A 259 -5.31 14.56 -2.92
N PRO A 260 -5.14 13.54 -3.78
CA PRO A 260 -5.81 12.25 -3.66
C PRO A 260 -5.19 11.34 -2.58
N SER A 261 -4.94 11.88 -1.39
CA SER A 261 -4.41 11.19 -0.21
C SER A 261 -5.45 11.18 0.92
N LYS A 262 -5.63 10.01 1.55
CA LYS A 262 -6.48 9.84 2.72
C LYS A 262 -6.04 10.75 3.86
N TYR A 263 -4.75 10.77 4.18
CA TYR A 263 -4.22 11.58 5.27
C TYR A 263 -4.24 13.08 5.00
N PHE A 264 -4.16 13.51 3.73
CA PHE A 264 -4.33 14.92 3.38
C PHE A 264 -5.75 15.42 3.65
N VAL A 265 -6.75 14.66 3.19
CA VAL A 265 -8.16 15.01 3.41
C VAL A 265 -8.48 14.95 4.90
N LEU A 266 -7.99 13.93 5.62
CA LEU A 266 -8.11 13.84 7.07
C LEU A 266 -7.49 15.06 7.78
N ALA A 267 -6.29 15.48 7.36
CA ALA A 267 -5.62 16.65 7.92
C ALA A 267 -6.42 17.94 7.73
N LYS A 268 -7.01 18.13 6.55
CA LYS A 268 -7.89 19.26 6.25
C LYS A 268 -9.14 19.26 7.12
N ALA A 269 -9.81 18.11 7.22
CA ALA A 269 -11.00 17.92 8.03
C ALA A 269 -10.73 18.12 9.53
N MET A 270 -9.62 17.53 10.01
CA MET A 270 -9.20 17.65 11.40
C MET A 270 -8.74 19.07 11.75
N TYR A 271 -8.07 19.78 10.84
CA TYR A 271 -7.74 21.19 11.03
C TYR A 271 -8.99 22.03 11.28
N ARG A 272 -10.04 21.84 10.48
CA ARG A 272 -11.34 22.51 10.68
C ARG A 272 -11.97 22.12 12.02
N ALA A 273 -11.98 20.83 12.35
CA ALA A 273 -12.50 20.34 13.62
C ALA A 273 -11.77 20.96 14.82
N ILE A 274 -10.43 21.07 14.78
CA ILE A 274 -9.65 21.72 15.84
C ILE A 274 -10.06 23.19 15.99
N VAL A 275 -10.20 23.91 14.88
CA VAL A 275 -10.55 25.34 14.89
C VAL A 275 -11.98 25.58 15.39
N GLU A 276 -12.93 24.71 15.03
CA GLU A 276 -14.34 24.84 15.39
C GLU A 276 -14.65 24.37 16.82
N ALA A 277 -14.11 23.21 17.22
CA ALA A 277 -14.40 22.59 18.52
C ALA A 277 -13.36 22.90 19.61
N GLY A 278 -12.19 23.42 19.24
CA GLY A 278 -11.15 23.85 20.17
C GLY A 278 -9.99 22.84 20.34
N GLY A 279 -8.82 23.37 20.69
CA GLY A 279 -7.56 22.61 20.73
C GLY A 279 -7.47 21.55 21.83
N VAL A 280 -8.19 21.72 22.94
CA VAL A 280 -8.14 20.79 24.09
C VAL A 280 -8.82 19.46 23.78
N ALA A 281 -9.97 19.49 23.11
CA ALA A 281 -10.72 18.29 22.71
C ALA A 281 -9.99 17.46 21.65
N ALA A 282 -9.13 18.09 20.85
CA ALA A 282 -8.45 17.46 19.73
C ALA A 282 -7.18 16.68 20.10
N VAL A 283 -6.58 16.89 21.28
CA VAL A 283 -5.26 16.30 21.63
C VAL A 283 -5.29 14.77 21.50
N LYS A 284 -6.32 14.12 22.05
CA LYS A 284 -6.49 12.66 21.99
C LYS A 284 -6.76 12.16 20.58
N ALA A 285 -7.53 12.91 19.80
CA ALA A 285 -7.77 12.60 18.39
C ALA A 285 -6.48 12.70 17.54
N VAL A 286 -5.59 13.65 17.83
CA VAL A 286 -4.28 13.75 17.15
C VAL A 286 -3.33 12.62 17.57
N GLU A 287 -3.34 12.23 18.85
CA GLU A 287 -2.61 11.04 19.34
C GLU A 287 -3.09 9.75 18.64
N TYR A 288 -4.40 9.61 18.44
CA TYR A 288 -4.99 8.50 17.69
C TYR A 288 -4.48 8.45 16.24
N ILE A 289 -4.51 9.59 15.52
CA ILE A 289 -4.02 9.68 14.14
C ILE A 289 -2.55 9.27 14.07
N GLN A 290 -1.72 9.79 14.97
CA GLN A 290 -0.31 9.42 15.05
C GLN A 290 -0.14 7.92 15.27
N THR A 291 -0.87 7.36 16.23
CA THR A 291 -0.74 5.95 16.58
C THR A 291 -1.06 5.04 15.40
N ILE A 292 -2.14 5.34 14.65
CA ILE A 292 -2.47 4.58 13.43
C ILE A 292 -1.35 4.70 12.39
N ILE A 293 -0.84 5.91 12.14
CA ILE A 293 0.25 6.12 11.17
C ILE A 293 1.51 5.36 11.58
N ASP A 294 1.84 5.33 12.87
CA ASP A 294 3.00 4.62 13.41
C ASP A 294 2.82 3.09 13.30
N ILE A 295 1.62 2.57 13.58
CA ILE A 295 1.28 1.15 13.41
C ILE A 295 1.36 0.75 11.93
N GLU A 296 0.73 1.51 11.03
CA GLU A 296 0.80 1.24 9.58
C GLU A 296 2.25 1.30 9.08
N SER A 297 3.02 2.31 9.50
CA SER A 297 4.41 2.47 9.09
C SER A 297 5.31 1.36 9.62
N SER A 298 5.13 0.93 10.87
CA SER A 298 5.87 -0.18 11.46
C SER A 298 5.52 -1.51 10.78
N THR A 299 4.24 -1.72 10.45
CA THR A 299 3.75 -2.89 9.72
C THR A 299 4.35 -2.96 8.33
N ILE A 300 4.35 -1.85 7.58
CA ILE A 300 4.99 -1.77 6.25
C ILE A 300 6.49 -2.09 6.37
N LYS A 301 7.20 -1.53 7.35
CA LYS A 301 8.63 -1.83 7.55
C LYS A 301 8.87 -3.31 7.89
N LYS A 302 8.01 -3.91 8.71
CA LYS A 302 8.07 -5.34 9.05
C LYS A 302 7.87 -6.19 7.79
N MET A 303 6.84 -5.87 7.00
CA MET A 303 6.53 -6.54 5.73
C MET A 303 7.70 -6.45 4.74
N VAL A 304 8.30 -5.28 4.58
CA VAL A 304 9.46 -5.08 3.70
C VAL A 304 10.65 -5.89 4.18
N ARG A 305 10.93 -5.92 5.49
CA ARG A 305 12.02 -6.73 6.05
C ARG A 305 11.80 -8.23 5.84
N GLN A 306 10.58 -8.71 6.06
CA GLN A 306 10.22 -10.10 5.81
C GLN A 306 10.38 -10.44 4.32
N ALA A 307 9.84 -9.59 3.43
CA ALA A 307 9.99 -9.78 1.99
C ALA A 307 11.46 -9.81 1.55
N ALA A 308 12.31 -8.95 2.13
CA ALA A 308 13.75 -8.97 1.85
C ALA A 308 14.42 -10.27 2.30
N ALA A 309 14.03 -10.83 3.46
CA ALA A 309 14.57 -12.10 3.95
C ALA A 309 14.15 -13.29 3.06
N TYR A 310 12.87 -13.35 2.68
CA TYR A 310 12.39 -14.37 1.73
C TYR A 310 13.03 -14.20 0.34
N PHE A 311 13.25 -12.98 -0.11
CA PHE A 311 13.95 -12.69 -1.36
C PHE A 311 15.39 -13.22 -1.34
N THR A 312 16.13 -13.04 -0.25
CA THR A 312 17.49 -13.59 -0.14
C THR A 312 17.51 -15.11 -0.25
N LEU A 313 16.57 -15.81 0.42
CA LEU A 313 16.43 -17.26 0.29
C LEU A 313 16.03 -17.67 -1.14
N PHE A 314 15.14 -16.90 -1.75
CA PHE A 314 14.70 -17.11 -3.12
C PHE A 314 15.84 -16.99 -4.14
N ILE A 315 16.69 -15.95 -4.04
CA ILE A 315 17.87 -15.83 -4.92
C ILE A 315 18.78 -17.05 -4.78
N VAL A 316 19.07 -17.48 -3.55
CA VAL A 316 19.93 -18.66 -3.33
C VAL A 316 19.33 -19.91 -3.96
N ALA A 317 18.03 -20.15 -3.77
CA ALA A 317 17.33 -21.27 -4.40
C ALA A 317 17.37 -21.17 -5.93
N VAL A 318 17.12 -19.98 -6.49
CA VAL A 318 17.21 -19.70 -7.93
C VAL A 318 18.60 -20.02 -8.48
N VAL A 319 19.67 -19.61 -7.80
CA VAL A 319 21.04 -19.88 -8.24
C VAL A 319 21.34 -21.38 -8.21
N ILE A 320 20.96 -22.08 -7.14
CA ILE A 320 21.15 -23.54 -7.02
C ILE A 320 20.40 -24.28 -8.12
N VAL A 321 19.13 -23.95 -8.32
CA VAL A 321 18.31 -24.60 -9.35
C VAL A 321 18.83 -24.26 -10.73
N ALA A 322 19.21 -23.01 -10.99
CA ALA A 322 19.76 -22.63 -12.28
C ALA A 322 21.06 -23.38 -12.60
N PHE A 323 21.93 -23.56 -11.60
CA PHE A 323 23.15 -24.35 -11.72
C PHE A 323 22.84 -25.84 -11.98
N ALA A 324 21.86 -26.41 -11.28
CA ALA A 324 21.43 -27.79 -11.49
C ALA A 324 20.86 -28.00 -12.90
N ILE A 325 19.99 -27.10 -13.38
CA ILE A 325 19.40 -27.14 -14.73
C ILE A 325 20.51 -27.02 -15.78
N SER A 326 21.39 -26.03 -15.63
CA SER A 326 22.52 -25.80 -16.55
C SER A 326 23.45 -27.01 -16.61
N SER A 327 23.83 -27.57 -15.45
CA SER A 327 24.66 -28.77 -15.39
C SER A 327 23.99 -29.97 -16.06
N ALA A 328 22.69 -30.18 -15.82
CA ALA A 328 21.93 -31.26 -16.45
C ALA A 328 21.86 -31.09 -17.96
N ALA A 329 21.52 -29.89 -18.44
CA ALA A 329 21.45 -29.57 -19.87
C ALA A 329 22.82 -29.74 -20.56
N LYS A 330 23.91 -29.32 -19.90
CA LYS A 330 25.28 -29.50 -20.41
C LYS A 330 25.64 -30.98 -20.54
N GLN A 331 25.34 -31.79 -19.52
CA GLN A 331 25.57 -33.24 -19.55
C GLN A 331 24.75 -33.93 -20.65
N LEU A 332 23.46 -33.57 -20.78
CA LEU A 332 22.58 -34.05 -21.84
C LEU A 332 23.08 -33.67 -23.23
N SER A 333 23.57 -32.44 -23.43
CA SER A 333 24.12 -31.99 -24.71
C SER A 333 25.40 -32.73 -25.12
N SER A 334 26.17 -33.22 -24.14
CA SER A 334 27.39 -34.01 -24.37
C SER A 334 27.14 -35.51 -24.50
N ALA A 335 25.93 -35.98 -24.18
CA ALA A 335 25.55 -37.37 -24.31
C ALA A 335 25.01 -37.63 -25.73
N GLU A 336 25.49 -38.68 -26.40
CA GLU A 336 24.92 -39.14 -27.68
C GLU A 336 23.51 -39.72 -27.45
N LEU A 337 22.50 -38.85 -27.38
CA LEU A 337 21.10 -39.17 -27.07
C LEU A 337 20.34 -39.85 -28.23
N GLY A 338 21.04 -40.31 -29.28
CA GLY A 338 20.44 -40.93 -30.47
C GLY A 338 19.57 -42.18 -30.22
N TYR A 339 19.57 -42.71 -28.99
CA TYR A 339 18.80 -43.90 -28.58
C TYR A 339 17.63 -43.62 -27.61
N MET A 340 17.38 -42.37 -27.19
CA MET A 340 16.28 -42.04 -26.25
C MET A 340 15.19 -41.18 -26.91
N PRO A 341 14.11 -41.78 -27.44
CA PRO A 341 13.05 -41.06 -28.17
C PRO A 341 12.15 -40.16 -27.31
N LEU A 342 12.33 -40.16 -25.98
CA LEU A 342 11.50 -39.40 -25.04
C LEU A 342 12.09 -38.04 -24.64
N LEU A 343 13.38 -37.79 -24.95
CA LEU A 343 14.08 -36.59 -24.52
C LEU A 343 14.67 -35.87 -25.75
N ALA A 344 14.16 -34.68 -26.04
CA ALA A 344 14.69 -33.78 -27.07
C ALA A 344 15.16 -32.47 -26.41
N PRO A 345 16.31 -32.47 -25.71
CA PRO A 345 16.75 -31.29 -24.98
C PRO A 345 17.15 -30.17 -25.95
N PRO A 346 16.73 -28.92 -25.69
CA PRO A 346 17.15 -27.77 -26.47
C PRO A 346 18.66 -27.47 -26.31
N PRO A 347 19.26 -26.70 -27.24
CA PRO A 347 20.67 -26.30 -27.16
C PRO A 347 21.03 -25.63 -25.83
N TYR A 348 22.20 -25.95 -25.29
CA TYR A 348 22.65 -25.46 -23.99
C TYR A 348 22.66 -23.92 -23.88
N GLU A 349 23.12 -23.22 -24.91
CA GLU A 349 23.15 -21.75 -24.93
C GLU A 349 21.75 -21.13 -24.88
N GLU A 350 20.77 -21.79 -25.50
CA GLU A 350 19.37 -21.37 -25.47
C GLU A 350 18.76 -21.58 -24.07
N VAL A 351 19.04 -22.73 -23.44
CA VAL A 351 18.66 -23.00 -22.04
C VAL A 351 19.27 -21.97 -21.10
N LYS A 352 20.57 -21.69 -21.24
CA LYS A 352 21.28 -20.70 -20.42
C LYS A 352 20.65 -19.32 -20.52
N ALA A 353 20.37 -18.85 -21.74
CA ALA A 353 19.78 -17.53 -21.97
C ALA A 353 18.35 -17.41 -21.43
N ILE A 354 17.49 -18.40 -21.69
CA ILE A 354 16.09 -18.41 -21.24
C ILE A 354 16.02 -18.52 -19.72
N LEU A 355 16.82 -19.40 -19.13
CA LEU A 355 16.89 -19.60 -17.68
C LEU A 355 17.34 -18.32 -16.97
N ALA A 356 18.43 -17.69 -17.41
CA ALA A 356 18.90 -16.44 -16.83
C ALA A 356 17.86 -15.32 -16.93
N THR A 357 17.16 -15.23 -18.08
CA THR A 357 16.11 -14.24 -18.31
C THR A 357 14.89 -14.49 -17.43
N ALA A 358 14.40 -15.72 -17.38
CA ALA A 358 13.26 -16.10 -16.54
C ALA A 358 13.53 -15.83 -15.05
N MET A 359 14.72 -16.21 -14.58
CA MET A 359 15.11 -16.02 -13.18
C MET A 359 15.23 -14.55 -12.80
N SER A 360 15.81 -13.75 -13.70
CA SER A 360 15.86 -12.30 -13.55
C SER A 360 14.46 -11.68 -13.48
N LEU A 361 13.55 -12.09 -14.36
CA LEU A 361 12.18 -11.57 -14.40
C LEU A 361 11.39 -11.93 -13.15
N ILE A 362 11.53 -13.16 -12.65
CA ILE A 362 10.89 -13.58 -11.41
C ILE A 362 11.42 -12.74 -10.23
N ALA A 363 12.75 -12.59 -10.12
CA ALA A 363 13.36 -11.79 -9.06
C ALA A 363 12.94 -10.31 -9.12
N ALA A 364 12.93 -9.71 -10.30
CA ALA A 364 12.49 -8.34 -10.51
C ALA A 364 11.03 -8.14 -10.11
N SER A 365 10.18 -9.08 -10.51
CA SER A 365 8.76 -9.03 -10.21
C SER A 365 8.47 -9.21 -8.73
N TYR A 366 9.18 -10.14 -8.07
CA TYR A 366 9.08 -10.36 -6.62
C TYR A 366 9.32 -9.04 -5.87
N ILE A 367 10.46 -8.39 -6.10
CA ILE A 367 10.79 -7.11 -5.45
C ILE A 367 9.76 -6.04 -5.76
N THR A 368 9.36 -5.93 -7.03
CA THR A 368 8.39 -4.90 -7.47
C THR A 368 7.06 -5.02 -6.74
N ILE A 369 6.58 -6.25 -6.52
CA ILE A 369 5.31 -6.54 -5.85
C ILE A 369 5.41 -6.27 -4.36
N PHE A 370 6.42 -6.83 -3.69
CA PHE A 370 6.51 -6.75 -2.23
C PHE A 370 7.01 -5.39 -1.72
N MET A 371 7.71 -4.61 -2.54
CA MET A 371 8.07 -3.23 -2.19
C MET A 371 7.05 -2.20 -2.66
N ALA A 372 5.98 -2.62 -3.35
CA ALA A 372 4.92 -1.74 -3.83
C ALA A 372 4.28 -0.83 -2.74
N PRO A 373 4.16 -1.24 -1.45
CA PRO A 373 3.66 -0.35 -0.40
C PRO A 373 4.48 0.94 -0.21
N GLU A 374 5.75 0.95 -0.61
CA GLU A 374 6.60 2.16 -0.56
C GLU A 374 6.46 3.07 -1.79
N GLY A 375 5.73 2.60 -2.80
CA GLY A 375 5.51 3.28 -4.08
C GLY A 375 5.97 2.42 -5.25
N ILE A 376 5.05 2.20 -6.20
CA ILE A 376 5.25 1.41 -7.43
C ILE A 376 6.48 1.87 -8.23
N HIS A 377 6.75 3.17 -8.29
CA HIS A 377 7.93 3.71 -8.99
C HIS A 377 9.26 3.25 -8.36
N LYS A 378 9.35 3.23 -7.02
CA LYS A 378 10.55 2.78 -6.30
C LYS A 378 10.71 1.27 -6.37
N SER A 379 9.60 0.55 -6.17
CA SER A 379 9.64 -0.90 -6.17
C SER A 379 10.02 -1.46 -7.54
N ALA A 380 9.50 -0.87 -8.63
CA ALA A 380 9.87 -1.26 -9.99
C ALA A 380 11.33 -0.92 -10.33
N LEU A 381 11.85 0.23 -9.90
CA LEU A 381 13.27 0.56 -10.07
C LEU A 381 14.18 -0.44 -9.35
N LEU A 382 13.90 -0.70 -8.07
CA LEU A 382 14.68 -1.64 -7.26
C LEU A 382 14.60 -3.07 -7.82
N GLY A 383 13.40 -3.51 -8.19
CA GLY A 383 13.19 -4.81 -8.80
C GLY A 383 13.91 -4.95 -10.12
N GLY A 384 13.82 -3.93 -11.00
CA GLY A 384 14.56 -3.91 -12.25
C GLY A 384 16.07 -3.99 -12.05
N ILE A 385 16.65 -3.16 -11.17
CA ILE A 385 18.09 -3.18 -10.89
C ILE A 385 18.54 -4.56 -10.39
N ALA A 386 17.79 -5.15 -9.45
CA ALA A 386 18.12 -6.46 -8.90
C ALA A 386 17.98 -7.58 -9.94
N GLY A 387 16.95 -7.53 -10.79
CA GLY A 387 16.79 -8.47 -11.90
C GLY A 387 17.96 -8.40 -12.87
N VAL A 388 18.27 -7.21 -13.38
CA VAL A 388 19.41 -6.99 -14.28
C VAL A 388 20.72 -7.50 -13.66
N ALA A 389 20.98 -7.17 -12.39
CA ALA A 389 22.17 -7.66 -11.69
C ALA A 389 22.19 -9.20 -11.60
N LEU A 390 21.06 -9.82 -11.24
CA LEU A 390 20.95 -11.27 -11.16
C LEU A 390 21.17 -11.95 -12.52
N GLN A 391 20.64 -11.37 -13.60
CA GLN A 391 20.85 -11.89 -14.95
C GLN A 391 22.34 -11.92 -15.30
N GLN A 392 23.06 -10.83 -15.04
CA GLN A 392 24.49 -10.74 -15.33
C GLN A 392 25.31 -11.74 -14.51
N VAL A 393 24.96 -11.92 -13.23
CA VAL A 393 25.59 -12.92 -12.37
C VAL A 393 25.33 -14.34 -12.89
N LEU A 394 24.08 -14.66 -13.27
CA LEU A 394 23.75 -16.00 -13.80
C LEU A 394 24.43 -16.28 -15.14
N LEU A 395 24.48 -15.31 -16.06
CA LEU A 395 25.17 -15.48 -17.34
C LEU A 395 26.68 -15.68 -17.19
N ALA A 396 27.29 -15.15 -16.13
CA ALA A 396 28.69 -15.33 -15.81
C ALA A 396 28.98 -16.65 -15.08
N LEU A 397 28.03 -17.17 -14.30
CA LEU A 397 28.19 -18.38 -13.48
C LEU A 397 27.81 -19.68 -14.20
N LEU A 398 26.79 -19.64 -15.06
CA LEU A 398 26.36 -20.76 -15.90
C LEU A 398 27.26 -20.83 -17.13
#